data_AF-A0A2D5BAL3-F1
#
_entry.id   AF-A0A2D5BAL3-F1
#
_cell.length_a   1.000
_cell.length_b   1.000
_cell.length_c   1.000
_cell.angle_alpha   90.00
_cell.angle_beta   90.00
_cell.angle_gamma   90.00
#
_symmetry.space_group_name_H-M   'P 1'
#
loop_
_entity.id
_entity.type
_entity.pdbx_description
1 polymer ?
#
loop_
_entity_poly.entity_id
_entity_poly.type
_entity_poly.pdbx_seq_one_letter_code
_entity_poly.pdbx_strand_id
1 'polypeptide(L)'
;MKYAILAIVSVAFVSCAQIKELEATVDTLKGDLAKVQVDNDGDGVSDAFDLESNTPKGALVDGSGRALDLDGDGVRHELDVDPFTQRGARVDASGRELDSDGDGVLDSKDLERNTPAGALVNFQGKKIEGTLSNKVAAAFIPEMHFSTNSASLSSEDEAKLAVVAKMMRANPSLRLCVIGHTDKTGSERVNLRVGERRAKSVVRSLTTTFKISEARFEIKSKGESELLSTKNNHNRRVEFQFIK
;
A
#
# COMPACT_ATOMS: atom_id res chain seq x y z
N MET A 1 85.06 21.64 21.72
CA MET A 1 83.94 21.57 22.69
C MET A 1 83.17 22.87 22.57
N LYS A 2 81.86 22.99 22.45
CA LYS A 2 80.73 22.10 22.21
C LYS A 2 79.61 23.05 21.75
N TYR A 3 78.88 22.64 20.73
CA TYR A 3 77.70 23.25 20.14
C TYR A 3 76.73 23.86 21.15
N ALA A 4 76.33 25.12 20.97
CA ALA A 4 75.05 25.64 21.45
C ALA A 4 74.82 27.05 20.85
N ILE A 5 73.57 27.36 20.55
CA ILE A 5 73.05 28.72 20.26
C ILE A 5 73.28 29.22 18.82
N LEU A 6 72.81 28.50 17.80
CA LEU A 6 72.44 29.15 16.53
C LEU A 6 71.42 28.33 15.72
N ALA A 7 70.28 27.96 16.31
CA ALA A 7 69.18 27.32 15.55
C ALA A 7 67.81 27.40 16.26
N ILE A 8 67.55 28.42 17.09
CA ILE A 8 66.22 28.56 17.75
C ILE A 8 65.43 29.76 17.18
N VAL A 9 66.02 30.60 16.33
CA VAL A 9 65.35 31.78 15.76
C VAL A 9 64.96 31.58 14.29
N SER A 10 64.57 30.37 13.90
CA SER A 10 63.82 30.18 12.64
C SER A 10 62.43 29.56 12.86
N VAL A 11 62.12 29.11 14.08
CA VAL A 11 60.80 28.54 14.41
C VAL A 11 59.90 29.57 15.12
N ALA A 12 60.46 30.66 15.64
CA ALA A 12 59.73 31.76 16.29
C ALA A 12 59.25 32.86 15.31
N PHE A 13 59.39 32.62 14.00
CA PHE A 13 58.94 33.52 12.92
C PHE A 13 57.80 32.90 12.10
N VAL A 14 56.99 31.99 12.66
CA VAL A 14 55.58 32.01 12.28
C VAL A 14 55.08 33.34 12.82
N SER A 15 55.10 34.35 11.94
CA SER A 15 54.89 35.74 12.36
C SER A 15 53.57 35.80 13.12
N CYS A 16 53.53 36.52 14.25
CA CYS A 16 52.30 36.73 15.01
C CYS A 16 51.15 37.26 14.11
N ALA A 17 51.49 37.88 12.96
CA ALA A 17 50.56 38.21 11.89
C ALA A 17 49.93 36.98 11.20
N GLN A 18 50.71 35.97 10.80
CA GLN A 18 50.20 34.72 10.24
C GLN A 18 49.33 33.93 11.24
N ILE A 19 49.68 33.98 12.54
CA ILE A 19 48.87 33.35 13.60
C ILE A 19 47.51 34.06 13.72
N LYS A 20 47.49 35.40 13.72
CA LYS A 20 46.24 36.20 13.76
C LYS A 20 45.36 36.00 12.53
N GLU A 21 45.97 35.87 11.35
CA GLU A 21 45.24 35.60 10.10
C GLU A 21 44.61 34.20 10.11
N LEU A 22 45.33 33.22 10.67
CA LEU A 22 44.80 31.87 10.87
C LEU A 22 43.67 31.84 11.89
N GLU A 23 43.77 32.56 13.01
CA GLU A 23 42.69 32.72 14.00
C GLU A 23 41.43 33.30 13.37
N ALA A 24 41.57 34.38 12.58
CA ALA A 24 40.44 34.98 11.86
C ALA A 24 39.79 34.01 10.86
N THR A 25 40.61 33.21 10.17
CA THR A 25 40.12 32.18 9.24
C THR A 25 39.35 31.09 9.99
N VAL A 26 39.87 30.63 11.13
CA VAL A 26 39.19 29.63 11.98
C VAL A 26 37.86 30.17 12.50
N ASP A 27 37.81 31.42 12.94
CA ASP A 27 36.56 32.02 13.42
C ASP A 27 35.53 32.18 12.29
N THR A 28 35.98 32.51 11.09
CA THR A 28 35.12 32.57 9.89
C THR A 28 34.58 31.18 9.54
N LEU A 29 35.47 30.17 9.48
CA LEU A 29 35.09 28.78 9.19
C LEU A 29 34.15 28.19 10.25
N LYS A 30 34.35 28.52 11.53
CA LYS A 30 33.40 28.14 12.60
C LYS A 30 32.04 28.79 12.38
N GLY A 31 32.01 30.05 11.97
CA GLY A 31 30.77 30.77 11.63
C GLY A 31 30.03 30.15 10.44
N ASP A 32 30.75 29.78 9.39
CA ASP A 32 30.17 29.14 8.22
C ASP A 32 29.73 27.70 8.50
N LEU A 33 30.51 26.95 9.27
CA LEU A 33 30.12 25.62 9.75
C LEU A 33 28.85 25.69 10.59
N ALA A 34 28.71 26.70 11.45
CA ALA A 34 27.49 26.88 12.23
C ALA A 34 26.26 27.09 11.34
N LYS A 35 26.38 27.87 10.24
CA LYS A 35 25.28 28.09 9.29
C LYS A 35 24.88 26.81 8.54
N VAL A 36 25.84 25.97 8.20
CA VAL A 36 25.60 24.70 7.49
C VAL A 36 25.10 23.60 8.43
N GLN A 37 25.24 23.77 9.75
CA GLN A 37 24.74 22.81 10.74
C GLN A 37 23.33 23.10 11.24
N VAL A 38 22.73 24.25 10.88
CA VAL A 38 21.34 24.53 11.23
C VAL A 38 20.42 23.74 10.30
N ASP A 39 19.57 22.94 10.91
CA ASP A 39 18.49 22.17 10.28
C ASP A 39 17.28 22.33 11.19
N ASN A 40 16.39 23.27 10.84
CA ASN A 40 15.28 23.68 11.68
C ASN A 40 14.10 22.70 11.64
N ASP A 41 13.85 22.06 10.50
CA ASP A 41 12.74 21.12 10.34
C ASP A 41 13.16 19.66 10.58
N GLY A 42 14.46 19.39 10.58
CA GLY A 42 15.06 18.10 10.93
C GLY A 42 14.93 17.07 9.81
N ASP A 43 14.78 17.50 8.57
CA ASP A 43 14.64 16.62 7.41
C ASP A 43 15.99 16.01 6.94
N GLY A 44 17.10 16.52 7.47
CA GLY A 44 18.47 16.09 7.14
C GLY A 44 19.19 16.98 6.13
N VAL A 45 18.57 18.05 5.66
CA VAL A 45 19.15 19.10 4.82
C VAL A 45 19.24 20.38 5.64
N SER A 46 20.41 21.01 5.65
CA SER A 46 20.57 22.27 6.37
C SER A 46 19.76 23.39 5.74
N ASP A 47 19.24 24.32 6.54
CA ASP A 47 18.47 25.49 6.12
C ASP A 47 19.12 26.29 4.96
N ALA A 48 20.46 26.26 4.85
CA ALA A 48 21.20 26.94 3.78
C ALA A 48 21.02 26.33 2.38
N PHE A 49 20.66 25.04 2.31
CA PHE A 49 20.47 24.27 1.08
C PHE A 49 19.03 23.79 0.90
N ASP A 50 18.22 23.92 1.94
CA ASP A 50 16.84 23.51 1.95
C ASP A 50 15.93 24.54 1.24
N LEU A 51 15.18 24.05 0.26
CA LEU A 51 14.19 24.80 -0.51
C LEU A 51 12.78 24.71 0.09
N GLU A 52 12.51 23.74 0.95
CA GLU A 52 11.24 23.53 1.67
C GLU A 52 11.48 23.52 3.19
N SER A 53 11.52 24.71 3.79
CA SER A 53 11.81 24.94 5.23
C SER A 53 10.78 24.37 6.24
N ASN A 54 9.91 23.48 5.81
CA ASN A 54 8.85 22.90 6.62
C ASN A 54 8.60 21.43 6.26
N THR A 55 9.63 20.75 5.78
CA THR A 55 9.56 19.33 5.46
C THR A 55 9.49 18.50 6.75
N PRO A 56 8.62 17.49 6.83
CA PRO A 56 8.49 16.73 8.07
C PRO A 56 9.81 16.06 8.48
N LYS A 57 10.10 16.09 9.77
CA LYS A 57 11.28 15.43 10.33
C LYS A 57 11.34 13.95 9.94
N GLY A 58 12.40 13.54 9.24
CA GLY A 58 12.59 12.17 8.76
C GLY A 58 11.87 11.84 7.46
N ALA A 59 11.32 12.85 6.77
CA ALA A 59 10.87 12.74 5.39
C ALA A 59 11.99 12.24 4.48
N LEU A 60 11.61 11.55 3.40
CA LEU A 60 12.54 11.24 2.33
C LEU A 60 12.67 12.46 1.42
N VAL A 61 13.79 13.18 1.51
CA VAL A 61 14.02 14.42 0.75
C VAL A 61 15.11 14.26 -0.31
N ASP A 62 15.07 15.13 -1.33
CA ASP A 62 16.18 15.28 -2.28
C ASP A 62 17.32 16.13 -1.69
N GLY A 63 18.41 16.30 -2.45
CA GLY A 63 19.56 17.11 -1.99
C GLY A 63 19.28 18.61 -1.81
N SER A 64 18.06 19.04 -2.09
CA SER A 64 17.56 20.41 -1.96
C SER A 64 16.51 20.53 -0.85
N GLY A 65 16.30 19.50 -0.03
CA GLY A 65 15.32 19.50 1.07
C GLY A 65 13.86 19.34 0.63
N ARG A 66 13.61 18.98 -0.64
CA ARG A 66 12.23 18.76 -1.12
C ARG A 66 11.78 17.35 -0.84
N ALA A 67 10.59 17.18 -0.28
CA ALA A 67 10.02 15.86 -0.07
C ALA A 67 9.80 15.12 -1.41
N LEU A 68 10.14 13.84 -1.42
CA LEU A 68 9.99 12.98 -2.58
C LEU A 68 8.57 12.41 -2.69
N ASP A 69 8.12 12.31 -3.93
CA ASP A 69 6.94 11.57 -4.38
C ASP A 69 7.47 10.47 -5.32
N LEU A 70 7.45 9.22 -4.86
CA LEU A 70 8.17 8.11 -5.50
C LEU A 70 7.42 7.54 -6.72
N ASP A 71 6.10 7.47 -6.65
CA ASP A 71 5.25 6.93 -7.71
C ASP A 71 4.65 8.04 -8.61
N GLY A 72 4.75 9.30 -8.18
CA GLY A 72 4.38 10.48 -8.95
C GLY A 72 2.88 10.68 -9.03
N ASP A 73 2.14 10.23 -8.01
CA ASP A 73 0.68 10.37 -7.91
C ASP A 73 0.24 11.72 -7.32
N GLY A 74 1.20 12.52 -6.83
CA GLY A 74 0.98 13.83 -6.23
C GLY A 74 0.90 13.82 -4.70
N VAL A 75 1.09 12.68 -4.05
CA VAL A 75 1.16 12.53 -2.60
C VAL A 75 2.61 12.31 -2.18
N ARG A 76 3.03 13.01 -1.11
CA ARG A 76 4.38 12.85 -0.56
C ARG A 76 4.54 11.42 -0.03
N HIS A 77 5.71 10.81 -0.25
CA HIS A 77 5.97 9.42 0.14
C HIS A 77 5.68 9.10 1.61
N GLU A 78 5.84 10.09 2.50
CA GLU A 78 5.58 9.96 3.94
C GLU A 78 4.08 9.91 4.32
N LEU A 79 3.22 10.47 3.46
CA LEU A 79 1.76 10.48 3.62
C LEU A 79 1.07 9.43 2.76
N ASP A 80 1.80 8.90 1.79
CA ASP A 80 1.33 7.91 0.85
C ASP A 80 1.31 6.51 1.47
N VAL A 81 0.11 5.94 1.51
CA VAL A 81 -0.16 4.59 2.00
C VAL A 81 0.01 3.55 0.90
N ASP A 82 -0.14 3.92 -0.37
CA ASP A 82 0.01 3.03 -1.53
C ASP A 82 1.20 3.45 -2.39
N PRO A 83 2.42 2.99 -2.05
CA PRO A 83 3.68 3.44 -2.66
C PRO A 83 3.89 3.02 -4.11
N PHE A 84 2.86 2.44 -4.76
CA PHE A 84 2.91 1.94 -6.14
C PHE A 84 1.67 2.33 -6.93
N THR A 85 1.04 3.46 -6.60
CA THR A 85 -0.12 3.96 -7.33
C THR A 85 0.26 4.25 -8.78
N GLN A 86 -0.69 4.03 -9.70
CA GLN A 86 -0.41 4.28 -11.09
C GLN A 86 -0.19 5.78 -11.31
N ARG A 87 1.00 6.15 -11.82
CA ARG A 87 1.34 7.54 -12.12
C ARG A 87 0.24 8.27 -12.89
N GLY A 88 -0.27 9.36 -12.32
CA GLY A 88 -1.36 10.16 -12.89
C GLY A 88 -2.79 9.66 -12.58
N ALA A 89 -2.94 8.60 -11.78
CA ALA A 89 -4.22 8.23 -11.19
C ALA A 89 -4.69 9.33 -10.24
N ARG A 90 -6.01 9.43 -10.06
CA ARG A 90 -6.59 10.36 -9.09
C ARG A 90 -6.65 9.64 -7.74
N VAL A 91 -5.93 10.19 -6.76
CA VAL A 91 -5.83 9.62 -5.42
C VAL A 91 -6.52 10.47 -4.37
N ASP A 92 -6.83 9.84 -3.24
CA ASP A 92 -7.26 10.51 -2.01
C ASP A 92 -6.06 11.14 -1.26
N ALA A 93 -6.32 11.79 -0.13
CA ALA A 93 -5.27 12.44 0.67
C ALA A 93 -4.25 11.45 1.28
N SER A 94 -4.47 10.14 1.14
CA SER A 94 -3.58 9.08 1.62
C SER A 94 -2.86 8.33 0.47
N GLY A 95 -2.95 8.82 -0.77
CA GLY A 95 -2.30 8.18 -1.92
C GLY A 95 -3.07 6.98 -2.49
N ARG A 96 -4.30 6.71 -2.04
CA ARG A 96 -5.08 5.59 -2.60
C ARG A 96 -5.94 6.04 -3.77
N GLU A 97 -5.95 5.24 -4.84
CA GLU A 97 -6.79 5.50 -6.01
C GLU A 97 -8.29 5.58 -5.65
N LEU A 98 -8.97 6.54 -6.27
CA LEU A 98 -10.41 6.77 -6.11
C LEU A 98 -11.24 5.77 -6.95
N ASP A 99 -12.42 5.42 -6.42
CA ASP A 99 -13.50 4.70 -7.09
C ASP A 99 -14.75 5.59 -7.03
N SER A 100 -15.01 6.33 -8.12
CA SER A 100 -15.98 7.43 -8.18
C SER A 100 -17.43 6.98 -8.09
N ASP A 101 -17.80 5.83 -8.67
CA ASP A 101 -19.16 5.29 -8.60
C ASP A 101 -19.29 4.19 -7.52
N GLY A 102 -18.15 3.73 -7.00
CA GLY A 102 -18.06 2.77 -5.93
C GLY A 102 -18.54 1.39 -6.37
N ASP A 103 -18.45 1.04 -7.65
CA ASP A 103 -18.82 -0.28 -8.16
C ASP A 103 -17.78 -1.37 -7.84
N GLY A 104 -16.62 -0.96 -7.32
CA GLY A 104 -15.51 -1.83 -6.95
C GLY A 104 -14.33 -1.83 -7.93
N VAL A 105 -14.42 -1.07 -9.02
CA VAL A 105 -13.34 -0.87 -9.98
C VAL A 105 -12.79 0.54 -9.83
N LEU A 106 -11.47 0.67 -9.65
CA LEU A 106 -10.80 1.96 -9.52
C LEU A 106 -10.94 2.80 -10.79
N ASP A 107 -11.05 4.13 -10.65
CA ASP A 107 -11.21 5.10 -11.75
C ASP A 107 -10.15 4.96 -12.87
N SER A 108 -8.96 4.46 -12.52
CA SER A 108 -7.84 4.18 -13.43
C SER A 108 -8.13 3.03 -14.39
N LYS A 109 -8.93 2.05 -13.96
CA LYS A 109 -9.28 0.81 -14.67
C LYS A 109 -10.73 0.78 -15.13
N ASP A 110 -11.53 1.73 -14.68
CA ASP A 110 -12.94 1.83 -15.00
C ASP A 110 -13.19 2.56 -16.33
N LEU A 111 -13.82 1.83 -17.26
CA LEU A 111 -14.24 2.33 -18.56
C LEU A 111 -15.62 3.02 -18.50
N GLU A 112 -16.46 2.71 -17.52
CA GLU A 112 -17.81 3.25 -17.32
C GLU A 112 -17.92 3.90 -15.93
N ARG A 113 -17.26 5.06 -15.74
CA ARG A 113 -17.18 5.86 -14.50
C ARG A 113 -18.50 6.34 -13.88
N ASN A 114 -19.64 5.87 -14.37
CA ASN A 114 -20.97 6.24 -13.91
C ASN A 114 -21.89 5.03 -13.83
N THR A 115 -21.33 3.88 -13.46
CA THR A 115 -22.09 2.66 -13.27
C THR A 115 -23.09 2.85 -12.10
N PRO A 116 -24.37 2.47 -12.27
CA PRO A 116 -25.34 2.55 -11.19
C PRO A 116 -24.86 1.73 -9.98
N ALA A 117 -24.96 2.31 -8.79
CA ALA A 117 -24.54 1.63 -7.56
C ALA A 117 -25.17 0.23 -7.44
N GLY A 118 -24.32 -0.80 -7.43
CA GLY A 118 -24.74 -2.19 -7.35
C GLY A 118 -25.02 -2.88 -8.69
N ALA A 119 -24.75 -2.23 -9.82
CA ALA A 119 -24.67 -2.97 -11.06
C ALA A 119 -23.50 -3.97 -11.00
N LEU A 120 -23.66 -5.09 -11.70
CA LEU A 120 -22.58 -6.07 -11.83
C LEU A 120 -21.68 -5.59 -12.95
N VAL A 121 -20.41 -5.35 -12.66
CA VAL A 121 -19.41 -4.96 -13.64
C VAL A 121 -18.36 -6.06 -13.85
N ASN A 122 -17.66 -5.98 -14.97
CA ASN A 122 -16.47 -6.78 -15.20
C ASN A 122 -15.23 -6.08 -14.62
N PHE A 123 -14.05 -6.70 -14.78
CA PHE A 123 -12.77 -6.15 -14.32
C PHE A 123 -12.35 -4.82 -14.99
N GLN A 124 -13.10 -4.35 -15.98
CA GLN A 124 -12.88 -3.08 -16.69
C GLN A 124 -13.95 -2.03 -16.33
N GLY A 125 -14.78 -2.29 -15.31
CA GLY A 125 -15.88 -1.41 -14.91
C GLY A 125 -17.07 -1.39 -15.87
N LYS A 126 -17.10 -2.27 -16.89
CA LYS A 126 -18.26 -2.32 -17.80
C LYS A 126 -19.41 -3.09 -17.19
N LYS A 127 -20.60 -2.51 -17.24
CA LYS A 127 -21.85 -3.13 -16.81
C LYS A 127 -22.14 -4.40 -17.59
N ILE A 128 -22.39 -5.47 -16.86
CA ILE A 128 -22.85 -6.75 -17.38
C ILE A 128 -24.38 -6.70 -17.40
N GLU A 129 -24.94 -6.30 -18.53
CA GLU A 129 -26.38 -6.40 -18.75
C GLU A 129 -26.78 -7.86 -19.02
N GLY A 130 -27.46 -8.47 -18.06
CA GLY A 130 -28.04 -9.80 -18.24
C GLY A 130 -28.86 -10.25 -17.04
N THR A 131 -30.13 -10.57 -17.27
CA THR A 131 -30.91 -11.45 -16.39
C THR A 131 -30.06 -12.67 -16.06
N LEU A 132 -29.83 -12.93 -14.76
CA LEU A 132 -29.11 -14.02 -14.05
C LEU A 132 -28.92 -15.37 -14.78
N SER A 133 -28.47 -15.35 -16.02
CA SER A 133 -28.54 -16.47 -16.96
C SER A 133 -27.21 -16.53 -17.69
N ASN A 134 -26.35 -17.38 -17.13
CA ASN A 134 -25.07 -17.88 -17.67
C ASN A 134 -23.95 -16.88 -18.01
N LYS A 135 -24.22 -15.58 -18.24
CA LYS A 135 -23.16 -14.56 -18.47
C LYS A 135 -22.67 -13.86 -17.19
N VAL A 136 -23.36 -14.06 -16.07
CA VAL A 136 -22.98 -13.52 -14.75
C VAL A 136 -21.76 -14.23 -14.14
N ALA A 137 -21.31 -15.35 -14.75
CA ALA A 137 -20.02 -15.95 -14.42
C ALA A 137 -18.80 -15.05 -14.75
N ALA A 138 -19.02 -13.94 -15.48
CA ALA A 138 -18.00 -12.93 -15.77
C ALA A 138 -18.10 -11.69 -14.86
N ALA A 139 -19.06 -11.64 -13.93
CA ALA A 139 -19.11 -10.56 -12.95
C ALA A 139 -17.90 -10.66 -12.03
N PHE A 140 -17.18 -9.56 -11.93
CA PHE A 140 -15.97 -9.49 -11.13
C PHE A 140 -16.37 -9.50 -9.66
N ILE A 141 -16.24 -10.66 -9.01
CA ILE A 141 -16.26 -10.74 -7.55
C ILE A 141 -14.81 -10.92 -7.11
N PRO A 142 -14.25 -10.00 -6.31
CA PRO A 142 -12.87 -10.11 -5.87
C PRO A 142 -12.65 -11.43 -5.13
N GLU A 143 -11.61 -12.16 -5.54
CA GLU A 143 -11.15 -13.36 -4.87
C GLU A 143 -10.40 -13.00 -3.58
N MET A 144 -10.53 -13.87 -2.59
CA MET A 144 -10.01 -13.63 -1.23
C MET A 144 -8.90 -14.62 -0.95
N HIS A 145 -7.72 -14.15 -0.57
CA HIS A 145 -6.53 -14.99 -0.44
C HIS A 145 -6.17 -15.22 1.02
N PHE A 146 -5.68 -16.42 1.35
CA PHE A 146 -5.37 -16.79 2.72
C PHE A 146 -3.92 -17.24 2.89
N SER A 147 -3.32 -16.85 4.00
CA SER A 147 -2.04 -17.38 4.45
C SER A 147 -2.13 -18.89 4.77
N THR A 148 -0.99 -19.55 4.79
CA THR A 148 -0.88 -20.98 5.08
C THR A 148 -1.53 -21.31 6.43
N ASN A 149 -2.40 -22.33 6.45
CA ASN A 149 -3.15 -22.78 7.63
C ASN A 149 -3.96 -21.70 8.37
N SER A 150 -4.19 -20.54 7.75
CA SER A 150 -5.04 -19.48 8.32
C SER A 150 -6.43 -19.44 7.67
N ALA A 151 -7.39 -18.98 8.47
CA ALA A 151 -8.73 -18.59 8.05
C ALA A 151 -9.07 -17.14 8.46
N SER A 152 -8.06 -16.37 8.89
CA SER A 152 -8.21 -14.93 9.15
C SER A 152 -8.17 -14.15 7.84
N LEU A 153 -8.97 -13.08 7.77
CA LEU A 153 -8.97 -12.13 6.67
C LEU A 153 -7.91 -11.06 6.91
N SER A 154 -7.25 -10.59 5.84
CA SER A 154 -6.40 -9.40 5.91
C SER A 154 -7.23 -8.12 5.84
N SER A 155 -6.67 -6.96 6.20
CA SER A 155 -7.36 -5.68 6.06
C SER A 155 -7.70 -5.35 4.60
N GLU A 156 -6.85 -5.77 3.65
CA GLU A 156 -7.09 -5.62 2.21
C GLU A 156 -8.29 -6.46 1.75
N ASP A 157 -8.36 -7.70 2.25
CA ASP A 157 -9.48 -8.61 2.02
C ASP A 157 -10.79 -8.04 2.62
N GLU A 158 -10.74 -7.44 3.81
CA GLU A 158 -11.90 -6.77 4.39
C GLU A 158 -12.42 -5.61 3.53
N ALA A 159 -11.52 -4.84 2.90
CA ALA A 159 -11.91 -3.81 1.94
C ALA A 159 -12.60 -4.42 0.70
N LYS A 160 -12.09 -5.53 0.17
CA LYS A 160 -12.73 -6.28 -0.93
C LYS A 160 -14.12 -6.80 -0.54
N LEU A 161 -14.30 -7.27 0.70
CA LEU A 161 -15.63 -7.69 1.19
C LEU A 161 -16.62 -6.53 1.27
N ALA A 162 -16.17 -5.30 1.49
CA ALA A 162 -17.05 -4.14 1.47
C ALA A 162 -17.69 -3.93 0.10
N VAL A 163 -16.94 -4.16 -0.98
CA VAL A 163 -17.43 -4.12 -2.37
C VAL A 163 -18.50 -5.19 -2.57
N VAL A 164 -18.21 -6.44 -2.19
CA VAL A 164 -19.17 -7.55 -2.28
C VAL A 164 -20.44 -7.25 -1.48
N ALA A 165 -20.28 -6.67 -0.29
CA ALA A 165 -21.40 -6.29 0.55
C ALA A 165 -22.27 -5.20 -0.06
N LYS A 166 -21.67 -4.17 -0.67
CA LYS A 166 -22.39 -3.10 -1.38
C LYS A 166 -23.21 -3.68 -2.53
N MET A 167 -22.60 -4.53 -3.35
CA MET A 167 -23.27 -5.24 -4.45
C MET A 167 -24.45 -6.08 -3.96
N MET A 168 -24.28 -6.85 -2.88
CA MET A 168 -25.35 -7.66 -2.32
C MET A 168 -26.48 -6.82 -1.72
N ARG A 169 -26.20 -5.68 -1.09
CA ARG A 169 -27.23 -4.79 -0.55
C ARG A 169 -28.07 -4.16 -1.66
N ALA A 170 -27.42 -3.75 -2.75
CA ALA A 170 -28.11 -3.19 -3.91
C ALA A 170 -28.94 -4.22 -4.68
N ASN A 171 -28.61 -5.52 -4.55
CA ASN A 171 -29.35 -6.62 -5.18
C ASN A 171 -29.93 -7.58 -4.13
N PRO A 172 -31.10 -7.31 -3.52
CA PRO A 172 -31.66 -8.13 -2.44
C PRO A 172 -31.97 -9.58 -2.83
N SER A 173 -32.27 -9.85 -4.10
CA SER A 173 -32.58 -11.19 -4.63
C SER A 173 -31.35 -12.06 -4.89
N LEU A 174 -30.14 -11.47 -4.91
CA LEU A 174 -28.91 -12.17 -5.27
C LEU A 174 -28.52 -13.19 -4.20
N ARG A 175 -28.14 -14.39 -4.59
CA ARG A 175 -27.61 -15.43 -3.70
C ARG A 175 -26.22 -15.86 -4.17
N LEU A 176 -25.30 -16.04 -3.23
CA LEU A 176 -23.91 -16.39 -3.53
C LEU A 176 -23.51 -17.72 -2.89
N CYS A 177 -22.80 -18.54 -3.65
CA CYS A 177 -22.12 -19.74 -3.21
C CYS A 177 -20.67 -19.39 -2.93
N VAL A 178 -20.25 -19.51 -1.68
CA VAL A 178 -18.89 -19.22 -1.20
C VAL A 178 -18.10 -20.52 -1.18
N ILE A 179 -17.08 -20.62 -2.03
CA ILE A 179 -16.32 -21.85 -2.25
C ILE A 179 -14.90 -21.68 -1.71
N GLY A 180 -14.53 -22.48 -0.73
CA GLY A 180 -13.18 -22.52 -0.17
C GLY A 180 -12.26 -23.48 -0.93
N HIS A 181 -11.09 -22.98 -1.32
CA HIS A 181 -10.01 -23.74 -1.93
C HIS A 181 -8.78 -23.78 -1.01
N THR A 182 -7.99 -24.85 -1.15
CA THR A 182 -6.73 -25.05 -0.44
C THR A 182 -5.63 -25.42 -1.40
N ASP A 183 -4.38 -25.37 -0.91
CA ASP A 183 -3.26 -25.94 -1.65
C ASP A 183 -3.25 -27.48 -1.53
N LYS A 184 -2.31 -28.10 -2.26
CA LYS A 184 -2.12 -29.56 -2.30
C LYS A 184 -1.43 -30.11 -1.03
N THR A 185 -1.16 -29.27 -0.03
CA THR A 185 -0.36 -29.67 1.12
C THR A 185 -1.27 -30.18 2.24
N GLY A 186 -1.30 -31.50 2.41
CA GLY A 186 -2.09 -32.14 3.47
C GLY A 186 -2.90 -33.32 2.94
N SER A 187 -3.83 -33.82 3.77
CA SER A 187 -4.81 -34.79 3.30
C SER A 187 -6.07 -34.07 2.80
N GLU A 188 -6.73 -34.64 1.81
CA GLU A 188 -7.99 -34.13 1.24
C GLU A 188 -9.02 -33.79 2.33
N ARG A 189 -9.19 -34.67 3.32
CA ARG A 189 -10.14 -34.44 4.43
C ARG A 189 -9.80 -33.21 5.27
N VAL A 190 -8.52 -32.94 5.49
CA VAL A 190 -8.06 -31.73 6.21
C VAL A 190 -8.30 -30.50 5.33
N ASN A 191 -7.95 -30.60 4.05
CA ASN A 191 -8.11 -29.54 3.06
C ASN A 191 -9.57 -29.13 2.87
N LEU A 192 -10.49 -30.08 2.79
CA LEU A 192 -11.93 -29.81 2.76
C LEU A 192 -12.39 -29.04 4.00
N ARG A 193 -11.93 -29.43 5.20
CA ARG A 193 -12.27 -28.74 6.45
C ARG A 193 -11.69 -27.33 6.52
N VAL A 194 -10.46 -27.13 6.05
CA VAL A 194 -9.81 -25.81 6.03
C VAL A 194 -10.52 -24.88 5.05
N GLY A 195 -10.84 -25.36 3.84
CA GLY A 195 -11.62 -24.59 2.86
C GLY A 195 -12.99 -24.17 3.42
N GLU A 196 -13.69 -25.08 4.08
CA GLU A 196 -14.99 -24.77 4.71
C GLU A 196 -14.85 -23.71 5.82
N ARG A 197 -13.81 -23.80 6.65
CA ARG A 197 -13.54 -22.80 7.70
C ARG A 197 -13.27 -21.41 7.12
N ARG A 198 -12.53 -21.32 6.01
CA ARG A 198 -12.27 -20.05 5.31
C ARG A 198 -13.55 -19.45 4.75
N ALA A 199 -14.34 -20.26 4.05
CA ALA A 199 -15.63 -19.81 3.53
C ALA A 199 -16.58 -19.34 4.65
N LYS A 200 -16.63 -20.06 5.78
CA LYS A 200 -17.37 -19.62 6.98
C LYS A 200 -16.84 -18.32 7.57
N SER A 201 -15.53 -18.11 7.56
CA SER A 201 -14.91 -16.86 8.04
C SER A 201 -15.35 -15.66 7.19
N VAL A 202 -15.36 -15.83 5.87
CA VAL A 202 -15.86 -14.83 4.91
C VAL A 202 -17.34 -14.51 5.14
N VAL A 203 -18.19 -15.53 5.21
CA VAL A 203 -19.64 -15.36 5.47
C VAL A 203 -19.87 -14.72 6.84
N ARG A 204 -19.08 -15.09 7.85
CA ARG A 204 -19.15 -14.46 9.17
C ARG A 204 -18.82 -12.98 9.08
N SER A 205 -17.76 -12.58 8.40
CA SER A 205 -17.42 -11.16 8.22
C SER A 205 -18.56 -10.39 7.50
N LEU A 206 -19.13 -10.97 6.44
CA LEU A 206 -20.27 -10.39 5.71
C LEU A 206 -21.54 -10.24 6.57
N THR A 207 -21.81 -11.20 7.46
CA THR A 207 -22.98 -11.17 8.35
C THR A 207 -22.76 -10.25 9.55
N THR A 208 -21.59 -10.30 10.20
CA THR A 208 -21.31 -9.53 11.42
C THR A 208 -21.04 -8.06 11.14
N THR A 209 -20.18 -7.77 10.16
CA THR A 209 -19.70 -6.43 9.84
C THR A 209 -20.67 -5.73 8.91
N PHE A 210 -21.11 -6.43 7.85
CA PHE A 210 -21.94 -5.83 6.80
C PHE A 210 -23.44 -6.11 6.92
N LYS A 211 -23.86 -6.88 7.93
CA LYS A 211 -25.28 -7.17 8.23
C LYS A 211 -26.06 -7.80 7.07
N ILE A 212 -25.39 -8.62 6.26
CA ILE A 212 -26.05 -9.38 5.19
C ILE A 212 -26.62 -10.66 5.79
N SER A 213 -27.84 -11.03 5.38
CA SER A 213 -28.48 -12.27 5.87
C SER A 213 -27.70 -13.50 5.45
N GLU A 214 -27.41 -14.40 6.41
CA GLU A 214 -26.72 -15.68 6.17
C GLU A 214 -27.48 -16.56 5.17
N ALA A 215 -28.81 -16.44 5.10
CA ALA A 215 -29.66 -17.21 4.18
C ALA A 215 -29.38 -16.95 2.68
N ARG A 216 -28.61 -15.90 2.38
CA ARG A 216 -28.19 -15.54 1.02
C ARG A 216 -26.89 -16.22 0.59
N PHE A 217 -26.27 -16.98 1.49
CA PHE A 217 -25.02 -17.68 1.24
C PHE A 217 -25.19 -19.20 1.29
N GLU A 218 -24.53 -19.88 0.36
CA GLU A 218 -24.30 -21.33 0.43
C GLU A 218 -22.81 -21.58 0.57
N ILE A 219 -22.39 -22.42 1.50
CA ILE A 219 -20.96 -22.68 1.75
C ILE A 219 -20.59 -24.02 1.13
N LYS A 220 -19.56 -24.02 0.28
CA LYS A 220 -18.95 -25.22 -0.26
C LYS A 220 -17.44 -25.20 -0.03
N SER A 221 -16.85 -26.39 0.00
CA SER A 221 -15.40 -26.54 0.04
C SER A 221 -14.98 -27.54 -1.02
N LYS A 222 -14.06 -27.13 -1.87
CA LYS A 222 -13.46 -28.01 -2.88
C LYS A 222 -12.08 -28.52 -2.46
N GLY A 223 -11.55 -28.07 -1.33
CA GLY A 223 -10.23 -28.46 -0.86
C GLY A 223 -9.18 -28.22 -1.94
N GLU A 224 -8.40 -29.25 -2.26
CA GLU A 224 -7.33 -29.22 -3.27
C GLU A 224 -7.78 -29.69 -4.67
N SER A 225 -9.06 -29.98 -4.88
CA SER A 225 -9.54 -30.58 -6.13
C SER A 225 -9.46 -29.64 -7.35
N GLU A 226 -9.45 -28.32 -7.13
CA GLU A 226 -9.38 -27.30 -8.17
C GLU A 226 -8.22 -26.32 -7.93
N LEU A 227 -7.01 -26.78 -8.25
CA LEU A 227 -5.80 -25.97 -8.23
C LEU A 227 -5.76 -25.07 -9.48
N LEU A 228 -5.61 -23.76 -9.29
CA LEU A 228 -5.42 -22.80 -10.39
C LEU A 228 -3.98 -22.74 -10.87
N SER A 229 -3.02 -23.06 -9.99
CA SER A 229 -1.60 -22.94 -10.30
C SER A 229 -0.79 -24.03 -9.61
N THR A 230 0.44 -24.24 -10.10
CA THR A 230 1.46 -25.01 -9.40
C THR A 230 1.95 -24.30 -8.12
N LYS A 231 1.75 -22.98 -8.02
CA LYS A 231 2.08 -22.20 -6.82
C LYS A 231 0.93 -22.24 -5.79
N ASN A 232 1.26 -22.66 -4.58
CA ASN A 232 0.29 -22.81 -3.48
C ASN A 232 -0.43 -21.50 -3.10
N ASN A 233 0.21 -20.35 -3.28
CA ASN A 233 -0.37 -19.05 -2.88
C ASN A 233 -1.65 -18.69 -3.63
N HIS A 234 -1.78 -19.10 -4.90
CA HIS A 234 -2.99 -18.84 -5.69
C HIS A 234 -4.10 -19.86 -5.42
N ASN A 235 -3.75 -21.01 -4.84
CA ASN A 235 -4.71 -22.08 -4.56
C ASN A 235 -5.43 -21.88 -3.22
N ARG A 236 -4.81 -21.18 -2.26
CA ARG A 236 -5.42 -20.84 -0.98
C ARG A 236 -6.33 -19.63 -1.10
N ARG A 237 -7.47 -19.82 -1.75
CA ARG A 237 -8.44 -18.75 -2.02
C ARG A 237 -9.86 -19.10 -1.63
N VAL A 238 -10.71 -18.09 -1.54
CA VAL A 238 -12.16 -18.23 -1.52
C VAL A 238 -12.72 -17.54 -2.75
N GLU A 239 -13.57 -18.27 -3.46
CA GLU A 239 -14.26 -17.84 -4.68
C GLU A 239 -15.76 -17.67 -4.39
N PHE A 240 -16.39 -16.74 -5.11
CA PHE A 240 -17.83 -16.53 -5.04
C PHE A 240 -18.47 -16.90 -6.38
N GLN A 241 -19.55 -17.67 -6.33
CA GLN A 241 -20.33 -18.05 -7.50
C GLN A 241 -21.79 -17.68 -7.30
N PHE A 242 -22.48 -17.24 -8.36
CA PHE A 242 -23.90 -16.92 -8.26
C PHE A 242 -24.73 -18.20 -8.20
N ILE A 243 -25.68 -18.22 -7.26
CA ILE A 243 -26.68 -19.29 -7.16
C ILE A 243 -27.85 -18.91 -8.06
N LYS A 244 -28.28 -19.86 -8.90
CA LYS A 244 -29.46 -19.72 -9.77
C LYS A 244 -30.75 -19.82 -8.97
#